data_AF-A0AAF0WSH3-F1
#
_entry.id   AF-A0AAF0WSH3-F1
#
_cell.length_a   1.000
_cell.length_b   1.000
_cell.length_c   1.000
_cell.angle_alpha   90.00
_cell.angle_beta   90.00
_cell.angle_gamma   90.00
#
_symmetry.space_group_name_H-M   'P 1'
#
loop_
_entity.id
_entity.type
_entity.pdbx_description
1 polymer ?
#
loop_
_entity_poly.entity_id
_entity_poly.type
_entity_poly.pdbx_seq_one_letter_code
_entity_poly.pdbx_strand_id
1 'polypeptide(L)'
;MAPQGHSLKLQSGFRNTLKVHRANDILFEFQNGYRKAIVDIGVRTCTCNRFQLDQLTCAHEIAVLQKANHDPYDYCSPYFTKEAMIHAYEETVFPVGHEDTWEVPENIKSMTLYPSQVRVRVRRPKKRCKTFWEINAK
;
A
#
# COMPACT_ATOMS: atom_id res chain seq x y z
N MET A 1 22.37 -20.99 3.38
CA MET A 1 21.93 -20.66 2.01
C MET A 1 20.75 -19.70 2.11
N ALA A 2 20.99 -18.39 1.96
CA ALA A 2 19.94 -17.38 2.06
C ALA A 2 19.24 -17.21 0.69
N PRO A 3 17.90 -17.12 0.62
CA PRO A 3 17.24 -16.85 -0.64
C PRO A 3 17.45 -15.38 -1.02
N GLN A 4 17.84 -15.17 -2.28
CA GLN A 4 18.12 -13.85 -2.85
C GLN A 4 16.83 -13.05 -2.96
N GLY A 5 16.81 -11.84 -2.39
CA GLY A 5 15.71 -10.91 -2.51
C GLY A 5 15.50 -10.49 -3.96
N HIS A 6 14.37 -10.87 -4.54
CA HIS A 6 13.96 -10.39 -5.85
C HIS A 6 13.52 -8.92 -5.74
N SER A 7 14.34 -8.02 -6.27
CA SER A 7 14.00 -6.61 -6.45
C SER A 7 12.81 -6.50 -7.43
N LEU A 8 11.65 -6.09 -6.91
CA LEU A 8 10.48 -5.76 -7.71
C LEU A 8 10.78 -4.48 -8.50
N LYS A 9 11.23 -4.63 -9.75
CA LYS A 9 11.38 -3.51 -10.69
C LYS A 9 9.99 -3.07 -11.15
N LEU A 10 9.45 -2.02 -10.54
CA LEU A 10 8.26 -1.32 -11.02
C LEU A 10 8.53 -0.80 -12.44
N GLN A 11 7.73 -1.27 -13.42
CA GLN A 11 7.88 -0.90 -14.82
C GLN A 11 7.59 0.60 -15.03
N SER A 12 8.56 1.28 -15.62
CA SER A 12 8.64 2.72 -15.87
C SER A 12 7.71 3.16 -17.02
N GLY A 13 6.61 3.84 -16.67
CA GLY A 13 5.59 4.28 -17.65
C GLY A 13 5.09 5.73 -17.51
N PHE A 14 5.72 6.56 -16.67
CA PHE A 14 5.47 8.00 -16.61
C PHE A 14 6.79 8.68 -16.21
N ARG A 15 7.46 9.38 -17.13
CA ARG A 15 8.64 10.21 -16.80
C ARG A 15 8.15 11.50 -16.12
N ASN A 16 7.64 11.38 -14.90
CA ASN A 16 7.72 12.51 -14.00
C ASN A 16 8.96 12.31 -13.15
N THR A 17 9.89 13.26 -13.23
CA THR A 17 11.06 13.27 -12.35
C THR A 17 10.57 13.55 -10.94
N LEU A 18 10.70 12.55 -10.05
CA LEU A 18 10.46 12.74 -8.63
C LEU A 18 11.64 13.54 -8.08
N LYS A 19 11.38 14.73 -7.55
CA LYS A 19 12.41 15.60 -6.97
C LYS A 19 12.10 15.80 -5.50
N VAL A 20 13.12 15.66 -4.67
CA VAL A 20 13.07 15.95 -3.24
C VAL A 20 14.07 17.05 -2.96
N HIS A 21 13.58 18.20 -2.51
CA HIS A 21 14.38 19.35 -2.11
C HIS A 21 14.40 19.42 -0.58
N ARG A 22 15.60 19.53 -0.01
CA ARG A 22 15.78 19.69 1.43
C ARG A 22 15.64 21.17 1.77
N ALA A 23 14.68 21.53 2.62
CA ALA A 23 14.53 22.89 3.14
C ALA A 23 15.39 23.10 4.38
N ASN A 24 15.40 22.12 5.29
CA ASN A 24 16.31 22.05 6.44
C ASN A 24 16.52 20.59 6.88
N ASP A 25 17.00 20.33 8.09
CA ASP A 25 17.29 18.98 8.58
C ASP A 25 16.05 18.08 8.68
N ILE A 26 14.87 18.65 8.92
CA ILE A 26 13.61 17.92 9.15
C ILE A 26 12.52 18.21 8.10
N LEU A 27 12.62 19.30 7.35
CA LEU A 27 11.64 19.73 6.37
C LEU A 27 12.12 19.54 4.94
N PHE A 28 11.26 18.96 4.12
CA PHE A 28 11.52 18.61 2.73
C PHE A 28 10.34 18.98 1.84
N GLU A 29 10.64 19.46 0.64
CA GLU A 29 9.67 19.68 -0.43
C GLU A 29 9.79 18.55 -1.45
N PHE A 30 8.73 17.76 -1.58
CA PHE A 30 8.57 16.77 -2.62
C PHE A 30 7.86 17.39 -3.83
N GLN A 31 8.39 17.17 -5.03
CA GLN A 31 7.82 17.63 -6.29
C GLN A 31 7.70 16.49 -7.31
N ASN A 32 6.51 16.34 -7.89
CA ASN A 32 6.20 15.41 -8.97
C ASN A 32 5.35 16.12 -10.03
N GLY A 33 6.02 16.75 -11.01
CA GLY A 33 5.38 17.61 -11.99
C GLY A 33 4.77 18.86 -11.33
N TYR A 34 3.45 19.02 -11.46
CA TYR A 34 2.69 20.11 -10.83
C TYR A 34 2.30 19.83 -9.37
N ARG A 35 2.50 18.60 -8.88
CA ARG A 35 2.15 18.23 -7.51
C ARG A 35 3.33 18.52 -6.59
N LYS A 36 3.04 19.20 -5.50
CA LYS A 36 3.99 19.49 -4.43
C LYS A 36 3.46 18.95 -3.11
N ALA A 37 4.34 18.46 -2.26
CA ALA A 37 4.03 18.12 -0.89
C ALA A 37 5.17 18.57 0.01
N ILE A 38 4.83 19.06 1.20
CA ILE A 38 5.80 19.35 2.24
C ILE A 38 5.77 18.16 3.21
N VAL A 39 6.95 17.66 3.55
CA VAL A 39 7.16 16.56 4.50
C VAL A 39 8.00 17.08 5.66
N ASP A 40 7.48 16.94 6.86
CA ASP A 40 8.22 17.13 8.11
C ASP A 40 8.48 15.77 8.74
N ILE A 41 9.73 15.32 8.72
CA ILE A 41 10.13 14.03 9.30
C ILE A 41 10.24 14.09 10.83
N GLY A 42 10.39 15.28 11.42
CA GLY A 42 10.52 15.45 12.87
C GLY A 42 9.19 15.19 13.59
N VAL A 43 8.11 15.77 13.08
CA VAL A 43 6.75 15.54 13.62
C VAL A 43 5.95 14.51 12.81
N ARG A 44 6.57 13.88 11.80
CA ARG A 44 5.96 12.87 10.92
C ARG A 44 4.67 13.39 10.29
N THR A 45 4.77 14.42 9.46
CA THR A 45 3.61 14.97 8.75
C THR A 45 3.89 15.15 7.27
N CYS A 46 2.84 14.97 6.47
CA CYS A 46 2.87 15.31 5.06
C CYS A 46 1.63 16.12 4.69
N THR A 47 1.78 17.12 3.82
CA THR A 47 0.64 17.91 3.33
C THR A 47 -0.35 17.11 2.48
N CYS A 48 -0.02 15.87 2.08
CA CYS A 48 -0.99 14.96 1.47
C CYS A 48 -1.94 14.30 2.48
N ASN A 49 -1.70 14.51 3.78
CA ASN A 49 -2.46 14.02 4.93
C ASN A 49 -2.54 12.48 5.07
N ARG A 50 -1.87 11.72 4.20
CA ARG A 50 -1.94 10.26 4.19
C ARG A 50 -1.29 9.63 5.42
N PHE A 51 -0.16 10.17 5.85
CA PHE A 51 0.50 9.68 7.06
C PHE A 51 -0.39 9.84 8.29
N GLN A 52 -1.01 11.01 8.44
CA GLN A 52 -1.85 11.34 9.59
C GLN A 52 -3.11 10.48 9.65
N LEU A 53 -3.65 10.09 8.49
CA LEU A 53 -4.85 9.26 8.38
C LEU A 53 -4.55 7.77 8.51
N ASP A 54 -3.58 7.28 7.72
CA ASP A 54 -3.29 5.85 7.59
C ASP A 54 -2.29 5.38 8.68
N GLN A 55 -1.62 6.31 9.37
CA GLN A 55 -0.50 6.07 10.28
C GLN A 55 0.66 5.26 9.67
N LEU A 56 0.76 5.33 8.34
CA LEU A 56 1.76 4.69 7.49
C LEU A 56 2.45 5.73 6.62
N THR A 57 3.74 5.52 6.37
CA THR A 57 4.52 6.43 5.52
C THR A 57 3.92 6.52 4.12
N CYS A 58 3.63 7.74 3.68
CA CYS A 58 3.10 7.97 2.34
C CYS A 58 4.23 7.93 1.30
N ALA A 59 3.89 7.84 0.00
CA ALA A 59 4.91 7.81 -1.06
C ALA A 59 5.87 9.02 -1.06
N HIS A 60 5.41 10.19 -0.62
CA HIS A 60 6.27 11.39 -0.51
C HIS A 60 7.29 11.23 0.62
N GLU A 61 6.84 10.75 1.77
CA GLU A 61 7.65 10.56 2.96
C GLU A 61 8.65 9.42 2.77
N ILE A 62 8.26 8.31 2.14
CA ILE A 62 9.17 7.23 1.74
C ILE A 62 10.33 7.80 0.90
N ALA A 63 10.03 8.64 -0.10
CA ALA A 63 11.06 9.24 -0.94
C ALA A 63 11.97 10.21 -0.16
N VAL A 64 11.41 10.97 0.78
CA VAL A 64 12.15 11.89 1.66
C VAL A 64 13.05 11.15 2.63
N LEU A 65 12.54 10.12 3.32
CA LEU A 65 13.28 9.31 4.28
C LEU A 65 14.44 8.58 3.59
N GLN A 66 14.20 7.99 2.41
CA GLN A 66 15.27 7.41 1.60
C GLN A 66 16.33 8.45 1.20
N LYS A 67 15.92 9.68 0.86
CA LYS A 67 16.86 10.77 0.55
C LYS A 67 17.66 11.22 1.76
N ALA A 68 17.06 11.17 2.95
CA ALA A 68 17.68 11.48 4.23
C ALA A 68 18.45 10.29 4.84
N ASN A 69 18.49 9.14 4.16
CA ASN A 69 19.13 7.90 4.61
C ASN A 69 18.53 7.34 5.92
N HIS A 70 17.23 7.53 6.11
CA HIS A 70 16.43 6.91 7.17
C HIS A 70 15.65 5.72 6.61
N ASP A 71 15.36 4.72 7.46
CA ASP A 71 14.46 3.63 7.11
C ASP A 71 13.00 4.11 7.22
N PRO A 72 12.20 4.07 6.14
CA PRO A 72 10.77 4.40 6.20
C PRO A 72 9.95 3.57 7.19
N TYR A 73 10.37 2.35 7.51
CA TYR A 73 9.62 1.49 8.44
C TYR A 73 9.67 1.99 9.89
N ASP A 74 10.74 2.68 10.29
CA ASP A 74 10.89 3.26 11.65
C ASP A 74 9.90 4.41 11.92
N TYR A 75 9.30 4.95 10.85
CA TYR A 75 8.37 6.08 10.90
C TYR A 75 6.91 5.64 10.91
N CYS A 76 6.62 4.38 10.56
CA CYS A 76 5.29 3.79 10.65
C CYS A 76 4.82 3.68 12.11
N SER A 77 3.50 3.62 12.30
CA SER A 77 2.92 3.42 13.62
C SER A 77 3.21 2.02 14.17
N PRO A 78 3.41 1.88 15.50
CA PRO A 78 3.66 0.59 16.15
C PRO A 78 2.59 -0.48 15.85
N TYR A 79 1.35 -0.07 15.52
CA TYR A 79 0.26 -0.98 15.15
C TYR A 79 0.57 -1.86 13.92
N PHE A 80 1.50 -1.45 13.05
CA PHE A 80 1.86 -2.18 11.85
C PHE A 80 3.15 -3.01 12.00
N THR A 81 3.61 -3.20 13.24
CA THR A 81 4.75 -4.07 13.53
C THR A 81 4.33 -5.53 13.53
N LYS A 82 5.31 -6.42 13.28
CA LYS A 82 5.09 -7.86 13.36
C LYS A 82 4.65 -8.25 14.78
N GLU A 83 5.24 -7.63 15.77
CA GLU A 83 4.99 -7.84 17.18
C GLU A 83 3.54 -7.46 17.54
N ALA A 84 3.07 -6.31 17.07
CA ALA A 84 1.67 -5.89 17.25
C ALA A 84 0.69 -6.87 16.58
N MET A 85 1.03 -7.37 15.39
CA MET A 85 0.22 -8.40 14.71
C MET A 85 0.19 -9.71 15.50
N ILE A 86 1.33 -10.16 16.05
CA ILE A 86 1.37 -11.38 16.88
C ILE A 86 0.50 -11.19 18.13
N HIS A 87 0.63 -10.07 18.82
CA HIS A 87 -0.17 -9.78 20.02
C HIS A 87 -1.67 -9.67 19.72
N ALA A 88 -2.05 -9.09 18.58
CA ALA A 88 -3.46 -9.00 18.17
C ALA A 88 -4.11 -10.38 17.95
N TYR A 89 -3.31 -11.41 17.66
CA TYR A 89 -3.74 -12.78 17.42
C TYR A 89 -3.12 -13.78 18.44
N GLU A 90 -2.67 -13.29 19.59
CA GLU A 90 -2.07 -14.14 20.63
C GLU A 90 -3.12 -15.03 21.29
N GLU A 91 -4.36 -14.55 21.33
CA GLU A 91 -5.50 -15.34 21.79
C GLU A 91 -5.91 -16.41 20.77
N THR A 92 -6.54 -17.46 21.28
CA THR A 92 -6.98 -18.58 20.44
C THR A 92 -8.11 -18.12 19.52
N VAL A 93 -7.85 -18.12 18.21
CA VAL A 93 -8.92 -17.99 17.22
C VAL A 93 -9.68 -19.32 17.19
N PHE A 94 -10.85 -19.34 17.81
CA PHE A 94 -11.71 -20.52 17.77
C PHE A 94 -12.20 -20.73 16.33
N PRO A 95 -12.06 -21.95 15.77
CA PRO A 95 -12.66 -22.25 14.49
C PRO A 95 -14.17 -22.09 14.62
N VAL A 96 -14.79 -21.53 13.58
CA VAL A 96 -16.24 -21.54 13.47
C VAL A 96 -16.69 -23.00 13.37
N GLY A 97 -17.70 -23.38 14.16
CA GLY A 97 -18.24 -24.74 14.17
C GLY A 97 -18.81 -25.17 12.81
N HIS A 98 -19.25 -26.41 12.69
CA HIS A 98 -19.93 -26.89 11.48
C HIS A 98 -21.21 -26.07 11.23
N GLU A 99 -21.55 -25.80 9.96
CA GLU A 99 -22.71 -24.98 9.60
C GLU A 99 -24.02 -25.51 10.20
N ASP A 100 -24.17 -26.84 10.29
CA ASP A 100 -25.32 -27.50 10.90
C ASP A 100 -25.54 -27.13 12.38
N THR A 101 -24.49 -26.65 13.08
CA THR A 101 -24.58 -26.24 14.49
C THR A 101 -24.84 -24.74 14.65
N TRP A 102 -24.99 -23.99 13.56
CA TRP A 102 -25.15 -22.54 13.63
C TRP A 102 -26.61 -22.15 13.92
N GLU A 103 -26.82 -21.42 15.01
CA GLU A 103 -28.10 -20.78 15.30
C GLU A 103 -28.21 -19.46 14.52
N VAL A 104 -28.65 -19.54 13.27
CA VAL A 104 -28.84 -18.35 12.41
C VAL A 104 -30.25 -17.78 12.60
N PRO A 105 -30.40 -16.49 13.00
CA PRO A 105 -31.69 -15.83 13.11
C PRO A 105 -32.51 -15.86 11.82
N GLU A 106 -33.84 -15.95 11.94
CA GLU A 106 -34.74 -16.09 10.80
C GLU A 106 -34.62 -14.94 9.80
N ASN A 107 -34.41 -13.71 10.28
CA ASN A 107 -34.23 -12.53 9.44
C ASN A 107 -32.97 -12.59 8.56
N ILE A 108 -31.92 -13.31 9.00
CA ILE A 108 -30.70 -13.53 8.23
C ILE A 108 -30.91 -14.69 7.26
N LYS A 109 -31.54 -15.79 7.70
CA LYS A 109 -31.90 -16.92 6.80
C LYS A 109 -32.80 -16.47 5.64
N SER A 110 -33.73 -15.56 5.90
CA SER A 110 -34.64 -15.00 4.88
C SER A 110 -33.99 -13.91 4.01
N MET A 111 -32.77 -13.46 4.33
CA MET A 111 -32.11 -12.38 3.61
C MET A 111 -31.65 -12.87 2.23
N THR A 112 -32.28 -12.34 1.17
CA THR A 112 -31.82 -12.59 -0.20
C THR A 112 -30.65 -11.67 -0.54
N LEU A 113 -29.46 -12.24 -0.74
CA LEU A 113 -28.30 -11.52 -1.23
C LEU A 113 -28.35 -11.42 -2.75
N TYR A 114 -28.50 -10.20 -3.26
CA TYR A 114 -28.41 -9.97 -4.71
C TYR A 114 -26.94 -9.84 -5.12
N PRO A 115 -26.55 -10.40 -6.28
CA PRO A 115 -25.27 -10.08 -6.88
C PRO A 115 -25.12 -8.56 -7.00
N SER A 116 -23.91 -8.07 -6.76
CA SER A 116 -23.61 -6.65 -6.94
C SER A 116 -24.07 -6.20 -8.32
N GLN A 117 -25.02 -5.27 -8.35
CA GLN A 117 -25.53 -4.65 -9.58
C GLN A 117 -24.51 -3.65 -10.19
N VAL A 118 -23.30 -3.60 -9.63
CA VAL A 118 -22.22 -2.77 -10.15
C VAL A 118 -21.88 -3.27 -11.55
N ARG A 119 -22.24 -2.46 -12.56
CA ARG A 119 -21.78 -2.66 -13.93
C ARG A 119 -20.26 -2.63 -13.93
N VAL A 120 -19.63 -3.79 -14.09
CA VAL A 120 -18.20 -3.87 -14.34
C VAL A 120 -17.97 -3.16 -15.67
N ARG A 121 -17.34 -1.98 -15.63
CA ARG A 121 -16.95 -1.28 -16.85
C ARG A 121 -16.09 -2.25 -17.65
N VAL A 122 -16.48 -2.52 -18.91
CA VAL A 122 -15.65 -3.29 -19.83
C VAL A 122 -14.29 -2.62 -19.84
N ARG A 123 -13.27 -3.33 -19.33
CA ARG A 123 -11.92 -2.80 -19.26
C ARG A 123 -11.51 -2.42 -20.69
N ARG A 124 -10.76 -1.32 -20.82
CA ARG A 124 -10.13 -0.96 -22.10
C ARG A 124 -9.49 -2.22 -22.69
N PRO A 125 -9.79 -2.60 -23.95
CA PRO A 125 -9.17 -3.74 -24.59
C PRO A 125 -7.65 -3.66 -24.37
N LYS A 126 -7.07 -4.67 -23.72
CA LYS A 126 -5.63 -4.68 -23.49
C LYS A 126 -4.97 -4.71 -24.86
N LYS A 127 -4.21 -3.66 -25.21
CA LYS A 127 -3.26 -3.77 -26.31
C LYS A 127 -2.33 -4.94 -25.97
N ARG A 128 -2.23 -5.94 -26.85
CA ARG A 128 -1.34 -7.07 -26.66
C ARG A 128 0.10 -6.54 -26.60
N CYS A 129 0.70 -6.54 -25.41
CA CYS A 129 2.13 -6.35 -25.28
C CYS A 129 2.80 -7.65 -25.71
N LYS A 130 3.68 -7.59 -26.72
CA LYS A 130 4.50 -8.73 -27.09
C LYS A 130 5.36 -9.14 -25.90
N THR A 131 5.45 -10.44 -25.65
CA THR A 131 6.36 -11.00 -24.65
C THR A 131 7.82 -10.79 -25.08
N PHE A 132 8.75 -10.82 -24.12
CA PHE A 132 10.19 -10.67 -24.41
C PHE A 132 10.68 -11.65 -25.48
N TRP A 133 10.18 -12.89 -25.45
CA TRP A 133 10.50 -13.93 -26.42
C TRP A 133 9.99 -13.61 -27.84
N GLU A 134 8.81 -13.00 -27.95
CA GLU A 134 8.27 -12.52 -29.25
C GLU A 134 8.98 -11.26 -29.76
N ILE A 135 9.70 -10.53 -28.90
CA ILE A 135 10.47 -9.34 -29.28
C ILE A 135 11.87 -9.74 -29.79
N ASN A 136 12.46 -10.80 -29.22
CA ASN A 136 13.83 -11.23 -29.51
C ASN A 136 13.94 -12.42 -30.46
N ALA A 137 12.83 -12.90 -31.02
CA ALA A 137 12.84 -13.87 -32.10
C ALA A 137 13.27 -13.19 -33.41
N LYS A 138 14.59 -13.07 -33.61
CA LYS A 138 15.23 -12.80 -34.89
C LYS A 138 16.43 -13.71 -35.04
#